data_AF-A0A6I2JLP6-F1
#
_entry.id   AF-A0A6I2JLP6-F1
#
_cell.length_a   1.000
_cell.length_b   1.000
_cell.length_c   1.000
_cell.angle_alpha   90.00
_cell.angle_beta   90.00
_cell.angle_gamma   90.00
#
_symmetry.space_group_name_H-M   'P 1'
#
loop_
_entity.id
_entity.type
_entity.pdbx_description
1 polymer ?
#
loop_
_entity_poly.entity_id
_entity_poly.type
_entity_poly.pdbx_seq_one_letter_code
_entity_poly.pdbx_strand_id
1 'polypeptide(L)'
;MAKEKKRGFFSWLGFGKEEETQQPAEEQQQTTEVVAEPAVEESALDRAEAQAVETVAVTEQVAEQQQVEPELIEEPVIEPHEPEPVTAIVEDVLPEEITPPDVAPIEEEPQLEELALEPELDEEAPLTDEELEALALAETYAEDAELAEATQDTVSDLPLAAAPMIAQEQERPTKEGFFARLKRSLVKTRENLGSGFISLFRGKKIDDDLFEELEEQLLIADVGVETTRRIITNLTQQANRKQLRDAEALYGLLKAEMSGILEKVDQPLEVGGKTPFVILMVGVNGVGKTTTIGKLARQYQAQGKSVMLAAGDTFRAAAVEQLQVWGQRNNIPVVAQHTGADSASVIFDAIQAAKSRNVDVLIADTAGRLQNKSHLMEELKKITRVMKKLDEDAPHEVMLTLDASTGQNAISQAKLFHEAVGLTGITLTKLDGTAKGGVIFSVADQFGIPIRYIGVGEGIEDLRPFKAADFIEALFAREE
;
A
#
# COMPACT_ATOMS: atom_id res chain seq x y z
N MET A 1 35.99 -64.57 31.45
CA MET A 1 34.75 -64.79 30.65
C MET A 1 34.41 -63.49 29.94
N ALA A 2 33.67 -63.53 28.82
CA ALA A 2 33.20 -62.40 27.99
C ALA A 2 34.30 -61.44 27.44
N LYS A 3 34.56 -61.37 26.12
CA LYS A 3 33.76 -60.81 25.00
C LYS A 3 33.66 -59.27 25.04
N GLU A 4 34.43 -58.57 24.20
CA GLU A 4 34.08 -58.04 22.85
C GLU A 4 33.77 -56.53 22.94
N LYS A 5 34.08 -55.64 21.97
CA LYS A 5 34.71 -55.75 20.63
C LYS A 5 35.47 -54.44 20.31
N LYS A 6 36.38 -54.45 19.32
CA LYS A 6 37.15 -53.27 18.84
C LYS A 6 37.36 -53.37 17.32
N ARG A 7 37.04 -52.30 16.57
CA ARG A 7 37.59 -51.85 15.25
C ARG A 7 37.65 -52.89 14.10
N GLY A 8 37.62 -52.56 12.80
CA GLY A 8 37.47 -51.30 12.05
C GLY A 8 38.13 -51.41 10.66
N PHE A 9 37.99 -50.38 9.82
CA PHE A 9 38.96 -49.93 8.78
C PHE A 9 39.29 -50.81 7.53
N PHE A 10 39.20 -50.18 6.33
CA PHE A 10 39.70 -50.62 5.00
C PHE A 10 39.11 -51.95 4.47
N SER A 11 39.07 -52.29 3.16
CA SER A 11 39.27 -51.61 1.84
C SER A 11 38.41 -52.41 0.79
N TRP A 12 38.43 -52.32 -0.55
CA TRP A 12 39.31 -51.72 -1.57
C TRP A 12 38.49 -51.52 -2.89
N LEU A 13 39.14 -51.41 -4.06
CA LEU A 13 38.56 -51.61 -5.40
C LEU A 13 39.08 -52.96 -5.96
N GLY A 14 38.37 -53.60 -6.90
CA GLY A 14 38.90 -54.76 -7.64
C GLY A 14 37.97 -55.34 -8.71
N PHE A 15 38.42 -55.34 -9.98
CA PHE A 15 37.71 -55.92 -11.12
C PHE A 15 37.64 -57.46 -11.09
N GLY A 16 36.60 -58.02 -11.72
CA GLY A 16 36.45 -59.44 -12.10
C GLY A 16 35.44 -59.57 -13.25
N LYS A 17 35.59 -60.56 -14.14
CA LYS A 17 34.93 -60.59 -15.47
C LYS A 17 34.66 -62.04 -15.91
N GLU A 18 33.53 -62.26 -16.61
CA GLU A 18 33.09 -63.53 -17.25
C GLU A 18 32.85 -64.72 -16.27
N GLU A 19 31.97 -65.71 -16.48
CA GLU A 19 31.11 -66.15 -17.61
C GLU A 19 29.88 -66.95 -17.01
N GLU A 20 28.84 -67.49 -17.67
CA GLU A 20 28.61 -67.86 -19.09
C GLU A 20 27.09 -67.82 -19.52
N THR A 21 26.44 -68.95 -19.89
CA THR A 21 25.18 -69.07 -20.69
C THR A 21 23.84 -69.38 -19.96
N GLN A 22 22.69 -68.98 -20.56
CA GLN A 22 21.75 -69.88 -21.29
C GLN A 22 20.59 -69.16 -22.03
N GLN A 23 20.13 -69.74 -23.15
CA GLN A 23 19.11 -69.31 -24.14
C GLN A 23 18.29 -70.56 -24.59
N PRO A 24 17.31 -70.57 -25.55
CA PRO A 24 16.79 -69.55 -26.50
C PRO A 24 15.41 -68.98 -26.05
N ALA A 25 14.43 -68.47 -26.82
CA ALA A 25 14.12 -68.26 -28.26
C ALA A 25 13.27 -66.95 -28.41
N GLU A 26 13.00 -66.29 -29.54
CA GLU A 26 12.90 -66.59 -31.00
C GLU A 26 11.54 -67.08 -31.57
N GLU A 27 10.73 -66.12 -32.06
CA GLU A 27 9.92 -66.10 -33.31
C GLU A 27 9.42 -64.64 -33.49
N GLN A 28 10.06 -63.76 -34.29
CA GLN A 28 10.02 -63.60 -35.76
C GLN A 28 8.66 -63.18 -36.38
N GLN A 29 8.59 -61.97 -36.95
CA GLN A 29 8.56 -61.77 -38.43
C GLN A 29 8.62 -60.29 -38.87
N GLN A 30 9.17 -60.06 -40.06
CA GLN A 30 9.13 -58.81 -40.87
C GLN A 30 7.91 -58.91 -41.83
N THR A 31 7.47 -57.95 -42.67
CA THR A 31 7.97 -56.69 -43.27
C THR A 31 6.71 -55.87 -43.69
N THR A 32 6.70 -54.60 -44.08
CA THR A 32 7.15 -54.00 -45.37
C THR A 32 7.09 -52.46 -45.33
N GLU A 33 7.66 -51.79 -46.34
CA GLU A 33 7.68 -50.34 -46.51
C GLU A 33 6.32 -49.68 -46.81
N VAL A 34 6.19 -48.40 -46.42
CA VAL A 34 5.48 -47.37 -47.21
C VAL A 34 6.35 -46.11 -47.18
N VAL A 35 6.60 -45.51 -48.35
CA VAL A 35 7.23 -44.19 -48.48
C VAL A 35 6.14 -43.15 -48.76
N ALA A 36 6.12 -42.07 -47.98
CA ALA A 36 5.29 -40.90 -48.22
C ALA A 36 6.04 -39.63 -47.75
N GLU A 37 5.86 -38.54 -48.48
CA GLU A 37 6.44 -37.23 -48.15
C GLU A 37 5.57 -36.50 -47.10
N PRO A 38 6.16 -35.75 -46.14
CA PRO A 38 5.45 -34.65 -45.51
C PRO A 38 5.48 -33.46 -46.46
N ALA A 39 4.32 -33.14 -47.05
CA ALA A 39 4.12 -31.87 -47.72
C ALA A 39 4.07 -30.71 -46.71
N VAL A 40 4.21 -29.49 -47.22
CA VAL A 40 4.13 -28.21 -46.50
C VAL A 40 3.01 -28.19 -45.44
N GLU A 41 3.37 -27.91 -44.18
CA GLU A 41 2.44 -27.30 -43.22
C GLU A 41 2.65 -25.78 -43.23
N GLU A 42 1.55 -25.04 -43.27
CA GLU A 42 1.53 -23.58 -43.41
C GLU A 42 2.05 -22.86 -42.16
N SER A 43 2.54 -21.64 -42.31
CA SER A 43 3.28 -20.97 -41.25
C SER A 43 2.37 -20.24 -40.27
N ALA A 44 2.85 -20.01 -39.05
CA ALA A 44 2.15 -19.18 -38.08
C ALA A 44 1.99 -17.70 -38.52
N LEU A 45 2.73 -17.26 -39.56
CA LEU A 45 2.63 -15.91 -40.13
C LEU A 45 1.34 -15.76 -40.94
N ASP A 46 0.99 -16.75 -41.77
CA ASP A 46 -0.22 -16.73 -42.61
C ASP A 46 -1.49 -16.56 -41.76
N ARG A 47 -1.47 -17.14 -40.55
CA ARG A 47 -2.57 -17.04 -39.56
C ARG A 47 -2.60 -15.70 -38.82
N ALA A 48 -1.44 -15.07 -38.62
CA ALA A 48 -1.33 -13.75 -38.01
C ALA A 48 -1.73 -12.63 -38.99
N GLU A 49 -1.35 -12.74 -40.28
CA GLU A 49 -1.77 -11.80 -41.32
C GLU A 49 -3.29 -11.84 -41.54
N ALA A 50 -3.92 -13.02 -41.48
CA ALA A 50 -5.39 -13.14 -41.55
C ALA A 50 -6.10 -12.35 -40.43
N GLN A 51 -5.64 -12.47 -39.17
CA GLN A 51 -6.22 -11.74 -38.04
C GLN A 51 -5.95 -10.23 -38.09
N ALA A 52 -4.79 -9.82 -38.63
CA ALA A 52 -4.49 -8.41 -38.84
C ALA A 52 -5.44 -7.76 -39.87
N VAL A 53 -5.74 -8.44 -40.97
CA VAL A 53 -6.67 -7.95 -42.01
C VAL A 53 -8.10 -7.83 -41.48
N GLU A 54 -8.56 -8.81 -40.70
CA GLU A 54 -9.89 -8.78 -40.08
C GLU A 54 -10.03 -7.62 -39.07
N THR A 55 -8.99 -7.36 -38.27
CA THR A 55 -8.98 -6.25 -37.30
C THR A 55 -9.03 -4.88 -37.98
N VAL A 56 -8.30 -4.71 -39.11
CA VAL A 56 -8.30 -3.44 -39.86
C VAL A 56 -9.67 -3.17 -40.50
N ALA A 57 -10.33 -4.19 -41.06
CA ALA A 57 -11.64 -4.06 -41.68
C ALA A 57 -12.72 -3.58 -40.69
N VAL A 58 -12.66 -4.04 -39.43
CA VAL A 58 -13.57 -3.59 -38.36
C VAL A 58 -13.30 -2.12 -38.01
N THR A 59 -12.03 -1.67 -37.98
CA THR A 59 -11.71 -0.27 -37.66
C THR A 59 -12.10 0.73 -38.76
N GLU A 60 -12.06 0.35 -40.04
CA GLU A 60 -12.56 1.22 -41.12
C GLU A 60 -14.10 1.38 -41.06
N GLN A 61 -14.85 0.31 -40.75
CA GLN A 61 -16.32 0.38 -40.65
C GLN A 61 -16.84 1.26 -39.50
N VAL A 62 -16.06 1.45 -38.43
CA VAL A 62 -16.39 2.38 -37.34
C VAL A 62 -16.07 3.83 -37.74
N ALA A 63 -15.04 4.05 -38.56
CA ALA A 63 -14.63 5.39 -38.99
C ALA A 63 -15.62 6.04 -39.98
N GLU A 64 -16.24 5.26 -40.87
CA GLU A 64 -17.23 5.80 -41.84
C GLU A 64 -18.56 6.22 -41.19
N GLN A 65 -18.89 5.75 -39.99
CA GLN A 65 -20.16 6.07 -39.31
C GLN A 65 -20.19 7.46 -38.62
N GLN A 66 -19.11 8.24 -38.67
CA GLN A 66 -18.99 9.52 -37.95
C GLN A 66 -18.84 10.77 -38.86
N GLN A 67 -19.31 10.74 -40.11
CA GLN A 67 -19.26 11.90 -41.03
C GLN A 67 -20.62 12.27 -41.65
N VAL A 68 -21.41 13.12 -40.97
CA VAL A 68 -22.46 13.96 -41.59
C VAL A 68 -22.45 15.37 -40.95
N GLU A 69 -22.86 16.37 -41.74
CA GLU A 69 -22.74 17.82 -41.58
C GLU A 69 -23.56 18.50 -40.44
N PRO A 70 -23.28 19.79 -40.11
CA PRO A 70 -23.91 20.51 -39.00
C PRO A 70 -25.27 21.18 -39.35
N GLU A 71 -26.12 21.35 -38.34
CA GLU A 71 -27.35 22.17 -38.41
C GLU A 71 -27.27 23.47 -37.57
N LEU A 72 -28.32 24.29 -37.69
CA LEU A 72 -28.31 25.75 -37.49
C LEU A 72 -28.63 26.21 -36.06
N ILE A 73 -28.22 27.45 -35.76
CA ILE A 73 -28.49 28.15 -34.51
C ILE A 73 -29.79 28.95 -34.64
N GLU A 74 -30.71 28.80 -33.68
CA GLU A 74 -31.74 29.80 -33.36
C GLU A 74 -31.62 30.24 -31.89
N GLU A 75 -31.84 31.53 -31.63
CA GLU A 75 -31.62 32.16 -30.31
C GLU A 75 -32.90 32.16 -29.45
N PRO A 76 -32.84 31.83 -28.15
CA PRO A 76 -33.95 32.02 -27.23
C PRO A 76 -34.06 33.50 -26.79
N VAL A 77 -35.22 34.11 -27.02
CA VAL A 77 -35.52 35.50 -26.61
C VAL A 77 -35.66 35.62 -25.08
N ILE A 78 -35.11 36.71 -24.52
CA ILE A 78 -35.23 37.07 -23.10
C ILE A 78 -36.28 38.17 -22.92
N GLU A 79 -37.22 37.98 -22.00
CA GLU A 79 -37.96 39.09 -21.35
C GLU A 79 -37.74 39.06 -19.83
N PRO A 80 -37.57 40.22 -19.16
CA PRO A 80 -37.20 40.30 -17.74
C PRO A 80 -38.38 40.49 -16.80
N HIS A 81 -38.19 40.21 -15.50
CA HIS A 81 -39.05 40.71 -14.44
C HIS A 81 -38.23 41.21 -13.23
N GLU A 82 -38.50 42.44 -12.80
CA GLU A 82 -37.90 43.11 -11.63
C GLU A 82 -38.75 42.95 -10.35
N PRO A 83 -38.23 43.29 -9.14
CA PRO A 83 -38.71 42.73 -7.87
C PRO A 83 -39.53 43.70 -6.97
N GLU A 84 -39.58 43.38 -5.66
CA GLU A 84 -40.14 44.12 -4.50
C GLU A 84 -41.64 43.95 -4.16
N PRO A 85 -42.10 44.26 -2.91
CA PRO A 85 -41.38 44.53 -1.66
C PRO A 85 -41.84 43.67 -0.44
N VAL A 86 -41.23 43.92 0.74
CA VAL A 86 -41.61 43.35 2.05
C VAL A 86 -42.60 44.25 2.80
N THR A 87 -43.61 43.67 3.48
CA THR A 87 -44.38 44.35 4.55
C THR A 87 -44.68 43.40 5.71
N ALA A 88 -44.57 43.88 6.95
CA ALA A 88 -44.93 43.16 8.18
C ALA A 88 -46.15 43.80 8.86
N ILE A 89 -46.95 43.00 9.58
CA ILE A 89 -48.04 43.44 10.45
C ILE A 89 -48.01 42.60 11.74
N VAL A 90 -48.36 43.22 12.87
CA VAL A 90 -48.45 42.61 14.21
C VAL A 90 -49.75 43.09 14.87
N GLU A 91 -50.54 42.15 15.42
CA GLU A 91 -51.46 42.22 16.58
C GLU A 91 -52.17 40.83 16.64
N ASP A 92 -52.26 40.03 17.71
CA ASP A 92 -52.41 40.19 19.18
C ASP A 92 -53.89 40.06 19.64
N VAL A 93 -54.12 39.87 20.96
CA VAL A 93 -55.38 39.62 21.70
C VAL A 93 -55.74 38.14 21.97
N LEU A 94 -56.37 37.91 23.14
CA LEU A 94 -56.45 36.67 23.92
C LEU A 94 -57.90 36.07 23.95
N PRO A 95 -58.41 35.40 25.01
CA PRO A 95 -58.60 33.96 25.00
C PRO A 95 -60.05 33.50 25.32
N GLU A 96 -60.29 32.18 25.37
CA GLU A 96 -61.44 31.63 26.09
C GLU A 96 -61.11 30.28 26.76
N GLU A 97 -61.64 30.06 27.97
CA GLU A 97 -61.52 28.82 28.74
C GLU A 97 -62.73 27.88 28.49
N ILE A 98 -62.69 26.63 28.98
CA ILE A 98 -63.70 26.02 29.90
C ILE A 98 -63.55 24.47 29.98
N THR A 99 -62.83 24.03 31.02
CA THR A 99 -63.01 22.78 31.83
C THR A 99 -62.92 21.35 31.23
N PRO A 100 -62.56 20.32 32.04
CA PRO A 100 -62.33 18.93 31.62
C PRO A 100 -63.39 17.90 32.11
N PRO A 101 -63.22 16.62 31.74
CA PRO A 101 -63.13 15.51 32.72
C PRO A 101 -61.78 14.79 32.59
N ASP A 102 -61.07 14.31 33.62
CA ASP A 102 -61.38 13.59 34.87
C ASP A 102 -61.12 12.06 34.76
N VAL A 103 -60.48 11.54 35.82
CA VAL A 103 -59.69 10.31 36.02
C VAL A 103 -60.49 9.02 35.73
N ALA A 104 -59.93 7.98 35.09
CA ALA A 104 -59.16 6.90 35.74
C ALA A 104 -58.50 5.90 34.73
N PRO A 105 -57.50 5.08 35.14
CA PRO A 105 -56.69 4.28 34.21
C PRO A 105 -57.25 2.88 33.90
N ILE A 106 -56.78 2.30 32.80
CA ILE A 106 -56.87 0.86 32.47
C ILE A 106 -55.46 0.39 32.08
N GLU A 107 -55.04 -0.75 32.62
CA GLU A 107 -53.81 -1.47 32.22
C GLU A 107 -54.17 -2.45 31.10
N GLU A 108 -53.47 -2.42 29.97
CA GLU A 108 -53.47 -3.53 29.00
C GLU A 108 -52.21 -3.47 28.11
N GLU A 109 -51.58 -4.63 27.89
CA GLU A 109 -50.37 -4.77 27.08
C GLU A 109 -50.71 -4.94 25.59
N PRO A 110 -50.16 -4.15 24.66
CA PRO A 110 -50.25 -4.48 23.24
C PRO A 110 -49.28 -5.63 22.93
N GLN A 111 -49.84 -6.77 22.54
CA GLN A 111 -49.08 -7.94 22.08
C GLN A 111 -48.45 -7.68 20.70
N LEU A 112 -47.41 -8.45 20.34
CA LEU A 112 -46.83 -8.38 19.00
C LEU A 112 -47.83 -8.90 17.96
N GLU A 113 -48.04 -8.13 16.90
CA GLU A 113 -48.77 -8.57 15.71
C GLU A 113 -47.83 -8.59 14.50
N GLU A 114 -47.66 -9.76 13.89
CA GLU A 114 -46.58 -10.09 12.97
C GLU A 114 -47.00 -9.81 11.51
N LEU A 115 -46.75 -8.58 11.05
CA LEU A 115 -46.98 -8.17 9.66
C LEU A 115 -45.81 -8.60 8.76
N ALA A 116 -45.86 -9.85 8.30
CA ALA A 116 -45.03 -10.33 7.20
C ALA A 116 -45.39 -9.58 5.90
N LEU A 117 -44.44 -8.81 5.38
CA LEU A 117 -44.46 -8.25 4.02
C LEU A 117 -43.30 -8.87 3.25
N GLU A 118 -43.60 -9.87 2.42
CA GLU A 118 -42.67 -10.43 1.46
C GLU A 118 -42.47 -9.41 0.32
N PRO A 119 -41.23 -9.00 -0.01
CA PRO A 119 -40.96 -8.30 -1.26
C PRO A 119 -41.00 -9.32 -2.40
N GLU A 120 -41.80 -9.07 -3.44
CA GLU A 120 -41.74 -9.85 -4.68
C GLU A 120 -40.36 -9.66 -5.33
N LEU A 121 -39.77 -10.77 -5.80
CA LEU A 121 -38.50 -10.78 -6.51
C LEU A 121 -38.78 -10.67 -8.02
N ASP A 122 -38.48 -9.51 -8.62
CA ASP A 122 -38.44 -9.38 -10.07
C ASP A 122 -37.28 -10.24 -10.64
N GLU A 123 -37.55 -10.97 -11.73
CA GLU A 123 -36.62 -11.93 -12.31
C GLU A 123 -35.53 -11.27 -13.18
N GLU A 124 -34.31 -11.79 -13.02
CA GLU A 124 -33.09 -11.63 -13.83
C GLU A 124 -33.15 -10.69 -15.05
N ALA A 125 -32.66 -9.46 -14.87
CA ALA A 125 -31.96 -8.77 -15.95
C ALA A 125 -30.58 -9.44 -16.14
N PRO A 126 -30.12 -9.70 -17.38
CA PRO A 126 -28.79 -10.26 -17.60
C PRO A 126 -27.72 -9.24 -17.18
N LEU A 127 -26.77 -9.70 -16.34
CA LEU A 127 -25.63 -8.91 -15.90
C LEU A 127 -24.82 -8.41 -17.10
N THR A 128 -24.33 -7.18 -17.02
CA THR A 128 -23.46 -6.59 -18.04
C THR A 128 -22.05 -7.19 -17.98
N ASP A 129 -21.31 -7.12 -19.09
CA ASP A 129 -19.93 -7.64 -19.15
C ASP A 129 -19.01 -6.99 -18.09
N GLU A 130 -19.24 -5.71 -17.77
CA GLU A 130 -18.51 -4.97 -16.73
C GLU A 130 -18.83 -5.48 -15.30
N GLU A 131 -20.07 -5.93 -15.05
CA GLU A 131 -20.46 -6.59 -13.79
C GLU A 131 -19.89 -8.02 -13.70
N LEU A 132 -19.81 -8.74 -14.82
CA LEU A 132 -19.20 -10.07 -14.91
C LEU A 132 -17.68 -10.01 -14.70
N GLU A 133 -16.97 -9.03 -15.27
CA GLU A 133 -15.56 -8.76 -14.95
C GLU A 133 -15.38 -8.38 -13.47
N ALA A 134 -16.27 -7.56 -12.91
CA ALA A 134 -16.21 -7.18 -11.49
C ALA A 134 -16.43 -8.39 -10.54
N LEU A 135 -17.30 -9.33 -10.91
CA LEU A 135 -17.53 -10.57 -10.17
C LEU A 135 -16.35 -11.55 -10.29
N ALA A 136 -15.81 -11.77 -11.49
CA ALA A 136 -14.62 -12.61 -11.68
C ALA A 136 -13.40 -12.05 -10.91
N LEU A 137 -13.24 -10.72 -10.90
CA LEU A 137 -12.20 -10.07 -10.09
C LEU A 137 -12.46 -10.25 -8.58
N ALA A 138 -13.72 -10.20 -8.14
CA ALA A 138 -14.09 -10.46 -6.75
C ALA A 138 -13.82 -11.91 -6.30
N GLU A 139 -14.03 -12.91 -7.16
CA GLU A 139 -13.67 -14.31 -6.88
C GLU A 139 -12.16 -14.47 -6.70
N THR A 140 -11.32 -13.89 -7.58
CA THR A 140 -9.86 -13.95 -7.40
C THR A 140 -9.38 -13.29 -6.09
N TYR A 141 -10.03 -12.20 -5.65
CA TYR A 141 -9.75 -11.61 -4.34
C TYR A 141 -10.26 -12.44 -3.15
N ALA A 142 -11.23 -13.33 -3.36
CA ALA A 142 -11.69 -14.26 -2.33
C ALA A 142 -10.72 -15.44 -2.17
N GLU A 143 -10.24 -16.04 -3.27
CA GLU A 143 -9.23 -17.10 -3.22
C GLU A 143 -7.91 -16.63 -2.58
N ASP A 144 -7.41 -15.45 -2.96
CA ASP A 144 -6.24 -14.82 -2.32
C ASP A 144 -6.47 -14.53 -0.82
N ALA A 145 -7.71 -14.22 -0.41
CA ALA A 145 -8.06 -13.96 0.98
C ALA A 145 -8.13 -15.24 1.82
N GLU A 146 -8.70 -16.34 1.31
CA GLU A 146 -8.70 -17.63 2.01
C GLU A 146 -7.27 -18.20 2.15
N LEU A 147 -6.42 -18.05 1.13
CA LEU A 147 -4.99 -18.35 1.22
C LEU A 147 -4.25 -17.48 2.26
N ALA A 148 -4.66 -16.22 2.43
CA ALA A 148 -4.09 -15.32 3.43
C ALA A 148 -4.60 -15.57 4.86
N GLU A 149 -5.82 -16.08 5.07
CA GLU A 149 -6.28 -16.52 6.40
C GLU A 149 -5.65 -17.86 6.79
N ALA A 150 -5.56 -18.82 5.86
CA ALA A 150 -4.99 -20.15 6.08
C ALA A 150 -3.50 -20.16 6.50
N THR A 151 -2.81 -19.02 6.46
CA THR A 151 -1.39 -18.87 6.81
C THR A 151 -1.13 -18.08 8.10
N GLN A 152 -2.14 -17.51 8.75
CA GLN A 152 -1.95 -16.66 9.96
C GLN A 152 -1.96 -17.42 11.30
N ASP A 153 -2.33 -18.71 11.31
CA ASP A 153 -2.63 -19.46 12.53
C ASP A 153 -1.39 -20.11 13.20
N THR A 154 -0.35 -19.31 13.49
CA THR A 154 0.89 -19.78 14.16
C THR A 154 1.47 -18.86 15.26
N VAL A 155 0.73 -17.84 15.71
CA VAL A 155 1.23 -16.87 16.73
C VAL A 155 0.80 -17.21 18.18
N SER A 156 0.13 -18.34 18.41
CA SER A 156 -0.39 -18.75 19.72
C SER A 156 0.60 -19.48 20.63
N ASP A 157 1.64 -20.11 20.08
CA ASP A 157 2.60 -20.95 20.81
C ASP A 157 3.97 -20.27 21.03
N LEU A 158 4.05 -19.42 22.07
CA LEU A 158 5.32 -19.07 22.71
C LEU A 158 5.30 -19.56 24.17
N PRO A 159 6.21 -20.48 24.57
CA PRO A 159 6.05 -21.25 25.80
C PRO A 159 6.16 -20.40 27.07
N LEU A 160 5.16 -20.54 27.94
CA LEU A 160 5.04 -19.86 29.23
C LEU A 160 6.08 -20.38 30.26
N ALA A 161 7.33 -19.95 30.13
CA ALA A 161 8.44 -20.34 31.00
C ALA A 161 9.05 -19.13 31.74
N ALA A 162 8.66 -18.93 33.00
CA ALA A 162 9.27 -17.92 33.86
C ALA A 162 10.68 -18.34 34.30
N ALA A 163 11.70 -17.82 33.61
CA ALA A 163 13.11 -17.92 33.97
C ALA A 163 13.67 -16.55 34.40
N PRO A 164 14.63 -16.49 35.35
CA PRO A 164 15.12 -15.21 35.88
C PRO A 164 15.92 -14.42 34.84
N MET A 165 15.75 -13.10 34.85
CA MET A 165 16.48 -12.18 33.97
C MET A 165 17.99 -12.19 34.29
N ILE A 166 18.77 -12.92 33.50
CA ILE A 166 20.18 -12.61 33.31
C ILE A 166 20.23 -11.36 32.42
N ALA A 167 20.63 -10.23 32.99
CA ALA A 167 20.83 -9.00 32.24
C ALA A 167 22.05 -9.15 31.32
N GLN A 168 21.82 -9.57 30.07
CA GLN A 168 22.79 -9.34 29.00
C GLN A 168 22.80 -7.84 28.70
N GLU A 169 23.97 -7.23 28.86
CA GLU A 169 24.20 -5.81 28.63
C GLU A 169 24.15 -5.56 27.11
N GLN A 170 22.99 -5.14 26.61
CA GLN A 170 22.80 -4.88 25.18
C GLN A 170 23.72 -3.73 24.74
N GLU A 171 24.65 -4.05 23.83
CA GLU A 171 25.54 -3.06 23.23
C GLU A 171 24.74 -1.96 22.53
N ARG A 172 25.13 -0.70 22.77
CA ARG A 172 24.42 0.45 22.20
C ARG A 172 24.58 0.43 20.68
N PRO A 173 23.50 0.56 19.89
CA PRO A 173 23.58 0.44 18.44
C PRO A 173 24.48 1.53 17.84
N THR A 174 25.58 1.13 17.21
CA THR A 174 26.49 2.03 16.49
C THR A 174 25.88 2.46 15.15
N LYS A 175 26.37 3.57 14.58
CA LYS A 175 25.97 3.99 13.21
C LYS A 175 26.28 2.91 12.16
N GLU A 176 27.38 2.17 12.35
CA GLU A 176 27.80 1.07 11.47
C GLU A 176 26.77 -0.07 11.50
N GLY A 177 26.31 -0.47 12.70
CA GLY A 177 25.24 -1.46 12.84
C GLY A 177 23.90 -1.01 12.26
N PHE A 178 23.58 0.29 12.33
CA PHE A 178 22.39 0.85 11.67
C PHE A 178 22.49 0.80 10.14
N PHE A 179 23.59 1.32 9.57
CA PHE A 179 23.78 1.35 8.12
C PHE A 179 23.87 -0.06 7.52
N ALA A 180 24.46 -1.02 8.24
CA ALA A 180 24.46 -2.42 7.87
C ALA A 180 23.06 -3.05 7.84
N ARG A 181 22.15 -2.67 8.75
CA ARG A 181 20.72 -3.08 8.68
C ARG A 181 20.04 -2.48 7.44
N LEU A 182 20.22 -1.18 7.18
CA LEU A 182 19.59 -0.50 6.04
C LEU A 182 20.07 -1.04 4.68
N LYS A 183 21.37 -1.34 4.54
CA LYS A 183 21.90 -2.06 3.37
C LYS A 183 21.26 -3.44 3.20
N ARG A 184 21.04 -4.16 4.31
CA ARG A 184 20.48 -5.53 4.31
C ARG A 184 19.00 -5.56 3.94
N SER A 185 18.19 -4.65 4.47
CA SER A 185 16.78 -4.54 4.07
C SER A 185 16.65 -4.24 2.59
N LEU A 186 17.48 -3.33 2.06
CA LEU A 186 17.35 -2.89 0.67
C LEU A 186 17.94 -3.86 -0.37
N VAL A 187 18.50 -5.03 0.01
CA VAL A 187 19.19 -5.97 -0.93
C VAL A 187 18.39 -6.21 -2.21
N LYS A 188 17.13 -6.65 -2.10
CA LYS A 188 16.27 -6.93 -3.27
C LYS A 188 16.06 -5.72 -4.19
N THR A 189 16.01 -4.51 -3.62
CA THR A 189 15.88 -3.26 -4.38
C THR A 189 17.23 -2.79 -4.94
N ARG A 190 18.35 -3.10 -4.27
CA ARG A 190 19.73 -2.82 -4.74
C ARG A 190 20.10 -3.66 -5.96
N GLU A 191 19.61 -4.91 -6.02
CA GLU A 191 19.78 -5.83 -7.16
C GLU A 191 19.23 -5.22 -8.46
N ASN A 192 18.04 -4.59 -8.42
CA ASN A 192 17.44 -3.94 -9.59
C ASN A 192 17.92 -2.50 -9.82
N LEU A 193 18.21 -1.74 -8.77
CA LEU A 193 18.68 -0.35 -8.84
C LEU A 193 20.18 -0.24 -8.54
N GLY A 194 20.53 0.17 -7.32
CA GLY A 194 21.81 0.84 -7.05
C GLY A 194 23.08 -0.01 -7.23
N SER A 195 23.03 -1.34 -7.08
CA SER A 195 24.13 -2.22 -7.49
C SER A 195 23.88 -2.88 -8.87
N GLY A 196 22.62 -3.09 -9.26
CA GLY A 196 22.23 -3.56 -10.60
C GLY A 196 22.85 -2.72 -11.72
N PHE A 197 22.72 -1.39 -11.64
CA PHE A 197 23.28 -0.44 -12.59
C PHE A 197 24.81 -0.55 -12.80
N ILE A 198 25.56 -1.08 -11.82
CA ILE A 198 27.02 -1.30 -11.97
C ILE A 198 27.30 -2.41 -13.01
N SER A 199 26.39 -3.37 -13.17
CA SER A 199 26.49 -4.39 -14.23
C SER A 199 26.14 -3.79 -15.59
N LEU A 200 25.08 -2.98 -15.66
CA LEU A 200 24.60 -2.29 -16.86
C LEU A 200 25.70 -1.43 -17.51
N PHE A 201 26.33 -0.57 -16.70
CA PHE A 201 27.34 0.37 -17.16
C PHE A 201 28.73 -0.26 -17.43
N ARG A 202 28.96 -1.55 -17.15
CA ARG A 202 30.31 -2.13 -17.23
C ARG A 202 30.74 -2.39 -18.67
N GLY A 203 31.51 -1.44 -19.23
CA GLY A 203 32.15 -1.58 -20.55
C GLY A 203 31.25 -1.25 -21.74
N LYS A 204 30.00 -0.81 -21.50
CA LYS A 204 29.16 -0.18 -22.51
C LYS A 204 29.63 1.25 -22.79
N LYS A 205 29.27 1.78 -23.96
CA LYS A 205 29.44 3.20 -24.30
C LYS A 205 28.23 3.98 -23.79
N ILE A 206 28.28 5.30 -23.91
CA ILE A 206 27.11 6.15 -23.71
C ILE A 206 26.53 6.43 -25.11
N ASP A 207 25.54 5.62 -25.47
CA ASP A 207 24.71 5.67 -26.67
C ASP A 207 23.23 5.55 -26.27
N ASP A 208 22.32 5.69 -27.23
CA ASP A 208 20.88 5.72 -26.98
C ASP A 208 20.37 4.37 -26.44
N ASP A 209 20.88 3.24 -26.96
CA ASP A 209 20.67 1.87 -26.46
C ASP A 209 20.87 1.76 -24.93
N LEU A 210 21.93 2.37 -24.37
CA LEU A 210 22.20 2.35 -22.92
C LEU A 210 21.14 3.14 -22.12
N PHE A 211 20.57 4.20 -22.70
CA PHE A 211 19.50 4.96 -22.05
C PHE A 211 18.17 4.21 -22.08
N GLU A 212 17.88 3.45 -23.15
CA GLU A 212 16.70 2.58 -23.24
C GLU A 212 16.75 1.44 -22.21
N GLU A 213 17.88 0.72 -22.10
CA GLU A 213 18.06 -0.32 -21.07
C GLU A 213 17.97 0.25 -19.63
N LEU A 214 18.44 1.49 -19.42
CA LEU A 214 18.36 2.17 -18.13
C LEU A 214 16.92 2.60 -17.79
N GLU A 215 16.16 3.04 -18.79
CA GLU A 215 14.73 3.32 -18.66
C GLU A 215 13.96 2.04 -18.29
N GLU A 216 14.23 0.92 -18.96
CA GLU A 216 13.66 -0.39 -18.64
C GLU A 216 13.94 -0.80 -17.17
N GLN A 217 15.20 -0.74 -16.71
CA GLN A 217 15.55 -1.12 -15.34
C GLN A 217 14.90 -0.20 -14.29
N LEU A 218 14.78 1.11 -14.55
CA LEU A 218 14.08 2.03 -13.66
C LEU A 218 12.57 1.72 -13.60
N LEU A 219 11.94 1.34 -14.72
CA LEU A 219 10.53 0.93 -14.77
C LEU A 219 10.29 -0.40 -14.04
N ILE A 220 11.14 -1.42 -14.26
CA ILE A 220 11.08 -2.72 -13.55
C ILE A 220 11.18 -2.54 -12.03
N ALA A 221 11.98 -1.58 -11.58
CA ALA A 221 12.14 -1.24 -10.17
C ALA A 221 10.98 -0.41 -9.57
N ASP A 222 9.91 -0.15 -10.32
CA ASP A 222 8.75 0.67 -9.93
C ASP A 222 9.03 2.18 -9.73
N VAL A 223 10.08 2.73 -10.36
CA VAL A 223 10.36 4.19 -10.31
C VAL A 223 9.25 5.02 -11.00
N GLY A 224 8.48 4.43 -11.92
CA GLY A 224 7.30 5.04 -12.54
C GLY A 224 7.64 5.95 -13.73
N VAL A 225 6.77 5.94 -14.74
CA VAL A 225 7.06 6.46 -16.10
C VAL A 225 7.51 7.93 -16.11
N GLU A 226 6.82 8.82 -15.41
CA GLU A 226 7.13 10.25 -15.42
C GLU A 226 8.49 10.55 -14.77
N THR A 227 8.75 9.93 -13.62
CA THR A 227 9.99 10.12 -12.85
C THR A 227 11.17 9.47 -13.56
N THR A 228 11.02 8.27 -14.13
CA THR A 228 12.03 7.63 -14.98
C THR A 228 12.36 8.51 -16.19
N ARG A 229 11.36 8.92 -16.97
CA ARG A 229 11.55 9.77 -18.16
C ARG A 229 12.28 11.06 -17.83
N ARG A 230 12.00 11.67 -16.67
CA ARG A 230 12.72 12.86 -16.19
C ARG A 230 14.16 12.54 -15.79
N ILE A 231 14.42 11.45 -15.06
CA ILE A 231 15.78 11.00 -14.72
C ILE A 231 16.60 10.82 -16.00
N ILE A 232 16.10 10.06 -16.98
CA ILE A 232 16.75 9.85 -18.28
C ILE A 232 17.00 11.20 -18.98
N THR A 233 15.97 12.03 -19.14
CA THR A 233 16.08 13.35 -19.79
C THR A 233 17.17 14.23 -19.16
N ASN A 234 17.25 14.29 -17.83
CA ASN A 234 18.25 15.06 -17.12
C ASN A 234 19.64 14.43 -17.25
N LEU A 235 19.74 13.10 -17.15
CA LEU A 235 20.97 12.33 -17.24
C LEU A 235 21.63 12.46 -18.63
N THR A 236 20.85 12.29 -19.71
CA THR A 236 21.31 12.48 -21.10
C THR A 236 21.77 13.92 -21.35
N GLN A 237 21.05 14.92 -20.82
CA GLN A 237 21.51 16.32 -20.89
C GLN A 237 22.81 16.56 -20.13
N GLN A 238 22.97 15.99 -18.92
CA GLN A 238 24.19 16.14 -18.14
C GLN A 238 25.40 15.42 -18.77
N ALA A 239 25.20 14.21 -19.29
CA ALA A 239 26.24 13.43 -19.97
C ALA A 239 26.77 14.18 -21.21
N ASN A 240 25.87 14.69 -22.06
CA ASN A 240 26.21 15.50 -23.23
C ASN A 240 26.93 16.81 -22.85
N ARG A 241 26.44 17.55 -21.85
CA ARG A 241 27.09 18.79 -21.37
C ARG A 241 28.49 18.55 -20.81
N LYS A 242 28.72 17.42 -20.13
CA LYS A 242 30.02 17.03 -19.55
C LYS A 242 30.93 16.28 -20.54
N GLN A 243 30.46 15.99 -21.76
CA GLN A 243 31.13 15.15 -22.75
C GLN A 243 31.64 13.82 -22.18
N LEU A 244 30.82 13.16 -21.35
CA LEU A 244 31.17 11.87 -20.76
C LEU A 244 31.39 10.82 -21.84
N ARG A 245 32.43 10.00 -21.67
CA ARG A 245 32.79 8.88 -22.56
C ARG A 245 32.86 7.53 -21.83
N ASP A 246 32.45 7.53 -20.56
CA ASP A 246 32.63 6.45 -19.61
C ASP A 246 31.35 6.31 -18.79
N ALA A 247 30.76 5.12 -18.84
CA ALA A 247 29.52 4.82 -18.15
C ALA A 247 29.70 4.68 -16.62
N GLU A 248 30.93 4.47 -16.09
CA GLU A 248 31.17 4.59 -14.64
C GLU A 248 30.96 6.04 -14.14
N ALA A 249 31.20 7.04 -14.98
CA ALA A 249 30.86 8.43 -14.67
C ALA A 249 29.34 8.69 -14.75
N LEU A 250 28.62 7.95 -15.60
CA LEU A 250 27.16 8.03 -15.72
C LEU A 250 26.45 7.51 -14.45
N TYR A 251 26.97 6.43 -13.86
CA TYR A 251 26.53 5.93 -12.54
C TYR A 251 26.60 7.01 -11.44
N GLY A 252 27.67 7.79 -11.42
CA GLY A 252 27.84 8.92 -10.49
C GLY A 252 26.84 10.05 -10.72
N LEU A 253 26.44 10.30 -11.97
CA LEU A 253 25.38 11.26 -12.28
C LEU A 253 24.00 10.73 -11.87
N LEU A 254 23.69 9.46 -12.14
CA LEU A 254 22.42 8.83 -11.78
C LEU A 254 22.19 8.86 -10.27
N LYS A 255 23.22 8.52 -9.47
CA LYS A 255 23.17 8.62 -8.01
C LYS A 255 22.87 10.06 -7.55
N ALA A 256 23.51 11.06 -8.15
CA ALA A 256 23.29 12.46 -7.82
C ALA A 256 21.89 12.98 -8.22
N GLU A 257 21.40 12.57 -9.39
CA GLU A 257 20.05 12.92 -9.87
C GLU A 257 18.99 12.33 -8.94
N MET A 258 19.07 11.05 -8.60
CA MET A 258 18.15 10.37 -7.68
C MET A 258 18.23 10.93 -6.24
N SER A 259 19.41 11.35 -5.78
CA SER A 259 19.58 12.07 -4.51
C SER A 259 18.83 13.41 -4.52
N GLY A 260 18.96 14.18 -5.60
CA GLY A 260 18.26 15.45 -5.81
C GLY A 260 16.72 15.34 -5.98
N ILE A 261 16.18 14.12 -6.06
CA ILE A 261 14.74 13.86 -5.87
C ILE A 261 14.43 13.78 -4.37
N LEU A 262 15.11 12.88 -3.65
CA LEU A 262 14.83 12.56 -2.26
C LEU A 262 15.19 13.70 -1.28
N GLU A 263 16.20 14.50 -1.58
CA GLU A 263 16.61 15.67 -0.78
C GLU A 263 15.48 16.71 -0.64
N LYS A 264 14.56 16.79 -1.60
CA LYS A 264 13.40 17.71 -1.56
C LYS A 264 12.36 17.32 -0.51
N VAL A 265 12.33 16.05 -0.11
CA VAL A 265 11.34 15.48 0.82
C VAL A 265 11.98 14.97 2.12
N ASP A 266 13.29 15.19 2.32
CA ASP A 266 13.98 14.88 3.58
C ASP A 266 13.72 15.95 4.65
N GLN A 267 12.52 15.91 5.23
CA GLN A 267 12.15 16.71 6.39
C GLN A 267 11.58 15.80 7.50
N PRO A 268 12.37 15.46 8.54
CA PRO A 268 11.91 14.71 9.70
C PRO A 268 10.72 15.36 10.41
N LEU A 269 9.90 14.56 11.09
CA LEU A 269 8.73 15.04 11.83
C LEU A 269 9.12 15.65 13.19
N GLU A 270 8.92 16.97 13.33
CA GLU A 270 9.17 17.70 14.57
C GLU A 270 7.88 17.86 15.41
N VAL A 271 7.62 16.92 16.32
CA VAL A 271 6.46 16.96 17.25
C VAL A 271 6.62 17.97 18.40
N GLY A 272 7.10 19.18 18.10
CA GLY A 272 7.39 20.24 19.07
C GLY A 272 6.32 21.34 19.13
N GLY A 273 6.35 22.17 20.17
CA GLY A 273 5.59 23.42 20.26
C GLY A 273 4.06 23.30 20.44
N LYS A 274 3.53 22.08 20.52
CA LYS A 274 2.09 21.78 20.64
C LYS A 274 1.85 20.72 21.71
N THR A 275 0.71 20.79 22.41
CA THR A 275 0.37 19.88 23.51
C THR A 275 -1.15 19.64 23.54
N PRO A 276 -1.65 18.52 22.97
CA PRO A 276 -0.91 17.52 22.20
C PRO A 276 -0.51 18.01 20.81
N PHE A 277 0.65 17.57 20.34
CA PHE A 277 0.87 17.40 18.90
C PHE A 277 -0.02 16.25 18.41
N VAL A 278 -0.73 16.43 17.29
CA VAL A 278 -1.78 15.49 16.85
C VAL A 278 -1.40 14.91 15.49
N ILE A 279 -1.12 13.60 15.46
CA ILE A 279 -0.84 12.84 14.25
C ILE A 279 -2.09 12.06 13.85
N LEU A 280 -2.64 12.34 12.68
CA LEU A 280 -3.69 11.55 12.04
C LEU A 280 -3.05 10.57 11.06
N MET A 281 -3.14 9.27 11.33
CA MET A 281 -2.57 8.22 10.49
C MET A 281 -3.60 7.75 9.48
N VAL A 282 -3.29 7.87 8.18
CA VAL A 282 -4.18 7.47 7.09
C VAL A 282 -3.49 6.48 6.15
N GLY A 283 -4.23 5.91 5.20
CA GLY A 283 -3.79 4.83 4.32
C GLY A 283 -4.70 3.61 4.41
N VAL A 284 -4.48 2.64 3.54
CA VAL A 284 -5.39 1.50 3.37
C VAL A 284 -5.17 0.40 4.44
N ASN A 285 -5.81 -0.74 4.29
CA ASN A 285 -5.57 -1.92 5.14
C ASN A 285 -4.28 -2.64 4.69
N GLY A 286 -3.64 -3.43 5.56
CA GLY A 286 -2.44 -4.22 5.21
C GLY A 286 -1.11 -3.46 5.06
N VAL A 287 -1.13 -2.13 4.83
CA VAL A 287 0.09 -1.28 4.69
C VAL A 287 0.85 -1.00 6.00
N GLY A 288 0.37 -1.54 7.12
CA GLY A 288 1.06 -1.44 8.42
C GLY A 288 0.80 -0.16 9.23
N LYS A 289 -0.37 0.50 9.09
CA LYS A 289 -0.76 1.68 9.89
C LYS A 289 -0.61 1.45 11.40
N THR A 290 -1.37 0.51 11.96
CA THR A 290 -1.43 0.19 13.40
C THR A 290 -0.06 -0.26 13.94
N THR A 291 0.72 -1.00 13.13
CA THR A 291 2.11 -1.36 13.43
C THR A 291 3.01 -0.11 13.51
N THR A 292 2.88 0.82 12.55
CA THR A 292 3.61 2.09 12.53
C THR A 292 3.25 2.95 13.74
N ILE A 293 1.99 2.99 14.15
CA ILE A 293 1.53 3.65 15.38
C ILE A 293 2.24 3.09 16.60
N GLY A 294 2.25 1.77 16.77
CA GLY A 294 2.95 1.11 17.88
C GLY A 294 4.44 1.46 17.95
N LYS A 295 5.11 1.50 16.78
CA LYS A 295 6.53 1.89 16.68
C LYS A 295 6.76 3.38 16.98
N LEU A 296 5.98 4.29 16.40
CA LEU A 296 6.06 5.74 16.67
C LEU A 296 5.80 6.04 18.15
N ALA A 297 4.75 5.46 18.73
CA ALA A 297 4.40 5.64 20.13
C ALA A 297 5.55 5.22 21.06
N ARG A 298 6.18 4.07 20.78
CA ARG A 298 7.33 3.59 21.55
C ARG A 298 8.58 4.46 21.36
N GLN A 299 8.79 5.03 20.16
CA GLN A 299 9.88 5.98 19.89
C GLN A 299 9.69 7.30 20.66
N TYR A 300 8.47 7.85 20.70
CA TYR A 300 8.21 9.07 21.48
C TYR A 300 8.33 8.84 23.00
N GLN A 301 7.86 7.70 23.52
CA GLN A 301 8.17 7.29 24.90
C GLN A 301 9.68 7.19 25.17
N ALA A 302 10.46 6.65 24.24
CA ALA A 302 11.92 6.55 24.37
C ALA A 302 12.62 7.93 24.31
N GLN A 303 11.96 8.95 23.75
CA GLN A 303 12.37 10.36 23.81
C GLN A 303 11.89 11.07 25.09
N GLY A 304 11.22 10.37 26.01
CA GLY A 304 10.69 10.92 27.26
C GLY A 304 9.34 11.64 27.11
N LYS A 305 8.69 11.59 25.94
CA LYS A 305 7.38 12.21 25.69
C LYS A 305 6.26 11.30 26.17
N SER A 306 5.23 11.90 26.75
CA SER A 306 3.96 11.25 27.02
C SER A 306 3.17 11.06 25.72
N VAL A 307 2.49 9.92 25.60
CA VAL A 307 1.76 9.53 24.39
C VAL A 307 0.34 9.10 24.75
N MET A 308 -0.62 9.35 23.86
CA MET A 308 -1.96 8.76 23.87
C MET A 308 -2.29 8.25 22.47
N LEU A 309 -3.12 7.20 22.40
CA LEU A 309 -3.59 6.62 21.14
C LEU A 309 -5.12 6.79 21.02
N ALA A 310 -5.62 6.98 19.80
CA ALA A 310 -7.06 6.97 19.50
C ALA A 310 -7.41 5.85 18.51
N ALA A 311 -8.37 5.00 18.87
CA ALA A 311 -8.81 3.86 18.07
C ALA A 311 -9.91 4.27 17.07
N GLY A 312 -9.52 4.99 16.01
CA GLY A 312 -10.43 5.48 14.96
C GLY A 312 -10.70 4.50 13.81
N ASP A 313 -10.23 3.25 13.85
CA ASP A 313 -10.71 2.16 12.98
C ASP A 313 -11.87 1.41 13.66
N THR A 314 -12.96 2.13 13.95
CA THR A 314 -14.09 1.61 14.73
C THR A 314 -14.85 0.49 14.00
N PHE A 315 -14.73 0.42 12.67
CA PHE A 315 -15.30 -0.61 11.80
C PHE A 315 -14.59 -1.97 11.88
N ARG A 316 -13.49 -2.08 12.65
CA ARG A 316 -12.72 -3.32 12.82
C ARG A 316 -12.45 -3.54 14.31
N ALA A 317 -13.28 -4.35 14.96
CA ALA A 317 -13.13 -4.72 16.38
C ALA A 317 -11.68 -5.18 16.71
N ALA A 318 -11.13 -6.05 15.87
CA ALA A 318 -9.74 -6.52 15.99
C ALA A 318 -8.67 -5.41 15.86
N ALA A 319 -8.94 -4.32 15.15
CA ALA A 319 -8.02 -3.17 15.06
C ALA A 319 -8.05 -2.33 16.35
N VAL A 320 -9.25 -2.11 16.91
CA VAL A 320 -9.43 -1.48 18.23
C VAL A 320 -8.73 -2.30 19.31
N GLU A 321 -8.95 -3.62 19.33
CA GLU A 321 -8.30 -4.55 20.26
C GLU A 321 -6.78 -4.58 20.07
N GLN A 322 -6.29 -4.69 18.83
CA GLN A 322 -4.85 -4.65 18.53
C GLN A 322 -4.19 -3.37 19.05
N LEU A 323 -4.83 -2.21 18.87
CA LEU A 323 -4.33 -0.94 19.38
C LEU A 323 -4.39 -0.86 20.92
N GLN A 324 -5.44 -1.42 21.54
CA GLN A 324 -5.55 -1.55 23.00
C GLN A 324 -4.45 -2.44 23.59
N VAL A 325 -4.16 -3.60 22.99
CA VAL A 325 -3.07 -4.50 23.39
C VAL A 325 -1.71 -3.82 23.22
N TRP A 326 -1.48 -3.08 22.12
CA TRP A 326 -0.29 -2.25 21.95
C TRP A 326 -0.16 -1.18 23.05
N GLY A 327 -1.26 -0.52 23.41
CA GLY A 327 -1.31 0.44 24.51
C GLY A 327 -0.95 -0.20 25.85
N GLN A 328 -1.66 -1.27 26.23
CA GLN A 328 -1.44 -2.00 27.48
C GLN A 328 -0.01 -2.51 27.61
N ARG A 329 0.54 -3.14 26.56
CA ARG A 329 1.91 -3.67 26.54
C ARG A 329 2.99 -2.61 26.75
N ASN A 330 2.70 -1.35 26.41
CA ASN A 330 3.65 -0.23 26.51
C ASN A 330 3.26 0.79 27.61
N ASN A 331 2.21 0.54 28.40
CA ASN A 331 1.63 1.48 29.36
C ASN A 331 1.23 2.84 28.75
N ILE A 332 0.63 2.81 27.55
CA ILE A 332 0.12 3.98 26.83
C ILE A 332 -1.41 4.01 26.94
N PRO A 333 -2.04 5.12 27.35
CA PRO A 333 -3.49 5.25 27.35
C PRO A 333 -4.05 5.23 25.93
N VAL A 334 -5.08 4.41 25.72
CA VAL A 334 -5.82 4.31 24.45
C VAL A 334 -7.24 4.81 24.71
N VAL A 335 -7.74 5.69 23.84
CA VAL A 335 -9.14 6.11 23.80
C VAL A 335 -9.86 5.35 22.69
N ALA A 336 -10.94 4.68 23.06
CA ALA A 336 -11.75 3.83 22.20
C ALA A 336 -13.20 3.88 22.65
N GLN A 337 -14.13 3.61 21.73
CA GLN A 337 -15.55 3.39 22.02
C GLN A 337 -15.93 1.97 21.54
N HIS A 338 -17.23 1.67 21.40
CA HIS A 338 -17.72 0.39 20.89
C HIS A 338 -17.46 0.23 19.37
N THR A 339 -17.43 -1.01 18.88
CA THR A 339 -17.35 -1.31 17.44
C THR A 339 -18.49 -0.64 16.69
N GLY A 340 -18.20 0.02 15.56
CA GLY A 340 -19.18 0.79 14.79
C GLY A 340 -19.49 2.20 15.33
N ALA A 341 -18.85 2.64 16.41
CA ALA A 341 -18.95 4.03 16.87
C ALA A 341 -18.40 5.02 15.85
N ASP A 342 -18.79 6.30 15.95
CA ASP A 342 -18.30 7.35 15.07
C ASP A 342 -16.82 7.68 15.32
N SER A 343 -15.95 7.32 14.38
CA SER A 343 -14.49 7.57 14.40
C SER A 343 -14.13 9.02 14.72
N ALA A 344 -14.90 9.98 14.21
CA ALA A 344 -14.68 11.41 14.48
C ALA A 344 -15.00 11.78 15.94
N SER A 345 -15.95 11.09 16.56
CA SER A 345 -16.30 11.27 17.98
C SER A 345 -15.26 10.60 18.90
N VAL A 346 -14.76 9.40 18.56
CA VAL A 346 -13.64 8.77 19.30
C VAL A 346 -12.40 9.67 19.30
N ILE A 347 -12.10 10.30 18.17
CA ILE A 347 -10.96 11.21 18.01
C ILE A 347 -11.18 12.55 18.75
N PHE A 348 -12.41 13.07 18.78
CA PHE A 348 -12.77 14.24 19.59
C PHE A 348 -12.52 13.99 21.08
N ASP A 349 -13.02 12.87 21.61
CA ASP A 349 -12.79 12.44 22.99
C ASP A 349 -11.29 12.27 23.28
N ALA A 350 -10.52 11.74 22.32
CA ALA A 350 -9.09 11.54 22.47
C ALA A 350 -8.30 12.86 22.54
N ILE A 351 -8.66 13.88 21.75
CA ILE A 351 -8.06 15.22 21.85
C ILE A 351 -8.40 15.86 23.20
N GLN A 352 -9.65 15.75 23.66
CA GLN A 352 -10.07 16.25 24.98
C GLN A 352 -9.34 15.53 26.13
N ALA A 353 -9.18 14.20 26.04
CA ALA A 353 -8.44 13.39 27.01
C ALA A 353 -6.93 13.70 27.00
N ALA A 354 -6.34 13.95 25.83
CA ALA A 354 -4.94 14.34 25.69
C ALA A 354 -4.68 15.75 26.25
N LYS A 355 -5.53 16.74 25.92
CA LYS A 355 -5.45 18.11 26.44
C LYS A 355 -5.61 18.13 27.97
N SER A 356 -6.64 17.49 28.51
CA SER A 356 -6.89 17.45 29.97
C SER A 356 -5.82 16.72 30.78
N ARG A 357 -5.04 15.81 30.16
CA ARG A 357 -3.92 15.10 30.79
C ARG A 357 -2.55 15.70 30.47
N ASN A 358 -2.48 16.80 29.71
CA ASN A 358 -1.26 17.44 29.22
C ASN A 358 -0.32 16.48 28.47
N VAL A 359 -0.89 15.66 27.58
CA VAL A 359 -0.13 14.69 26.78
C VAL A 359 0.63 15.40 25.65
N ASP A 360 1.89 15.03 25.42
CA ASP A 360 2.76 15.63 24.41
C ASP A 360 2.33 15.22 22.98
N VAL A 361 2.05 13.93 22.75
CA VAL A 361 1.69 13.40 21.42
C VAL A 361 0.42 12.54 21.46
N LEU A 362 -0.56 12.89 20.65
CA LEU A 362 -1.71 12.04 20.33
C LEU A 362 -1.55 11.44 18.93
N ILE A 363 -1.70 10.12 18.80
CA ILE A 363 -1.69 9.42 17.52
C ILE A 363 -3.05 8.75 17.30
N ALA A 364 -3.75 9.11 16.24
CA ALA A 364 -5.04 8.52 15.86
C ALA A 364 -4.89 7.55 14.69
N ASP A 365 -5.37 6.32 14.85
CA ASP A 365 -5.57 5.37 13.75
C ASP A 365 -6.90 5.66 13.02
N THR A 366 -7.05 5.17 11.79
CA THR A 366 -8.30 5.30 11.01
C THR A 366 -8.63 4.02 10.25
N ALA A 367 -9.90 3.89 9.84
CA ALA A 367 -10.29 2.94 8.81
C ALA A 367 -9.42 3.07 7.54
N GLY A 368 -9.29 1.96 6.79
CA GLY A 368 -8.50 1.87 5.56
C GLY A 368 -9.17 1.05 4.45
N ARG A 369 -10.51 0.96 4.46
CA ARG A 369 -11.30 0.18 3.49
C ARG A 369 -11.41 0.91 2.14
N LEU A 370 -10.36 0.84 1.32
CA LEU A 370 -10.28 1.56 0.03
C LEU A 370 -11.38 1.18 -0.95
N GLN A 371 -11.97 -0.03 -0.87
CA GLN A 371 -13.02 -0.47 -1.80
C GLN A 371 -14.22 0.49 -1.83
N ASN A 372 -14.52 1.19 -0.73
CA ASN A 372 -15.55 2.22 -0.67
C ASN A 372 -14.94 3.63 -0.58
N LYS A 373 -14.25 4.04 -1.65
CA LYS A 373 -13.41 5.25 -1.73
C LYS A 373 -14.13 6.51 -1.26
N SER A 374 -15.35 6.75 -1.73
CA SER A 374 -16.13 7.95 -1.43
C SER A 374 -16.45 8.08 0.08
N HIS A 375 -16.97 7.01 0.69
CA HIS A 375 -17.30 7.00 2.11
C HIS A 375 -16.07 7.16 3.00
N LEU A 376 -14.96 6.47 2.69
CA LEU A 376 -13.70 6.61 3.43
C LEU A 376 -13.17 8.06 3.38
N MET A 377 -13.21 8.72 2.22
CA MET A 377 -12.70 10.08 2.09
C MET A 377 -13.61 11.12 2.77
N GLU A 378 -14.94 10.94 2.79
CA GLU A 378 -15.83 11.79 3.58
C GLU A 378 -15.72 11.54 5.10
N GLU A 379 -15.44 10.31 5.54
CA GLU A 379 -15.12 10.02 6.95
C GLU A 379 -13.85 10.77 7.39
N LEU A 380 -12.78 10.74 6.58
CA LEU A 380 -11.53 11.43 6.87
C LEU A 380 -11.67 12.96 6.83
N LYS A 381 -12.50 13.51 5.92
CA LYS A 381 -12.91 14.93 5.92
C LYS A 381 -13.74 15.28 7.16
N LYS A 382 -14.60 14.38 7.64
CA LYS A 382 -15.37 14.57 8.89
C LYS A 382 -14.43 14.60 10.10
N ILE A 383 -13.49 13.66 10.19
CA ILE A 383 -12.49 13.58 11.26
C ILE A 383 -11.68 14.89 11.33
N THR A 384 -11.06 15.32 10.23
CA THR A 384 -10.26 16.55 10.18
C THR A 384 -11.10 17.80 10.52
N ARG A 385 -12.33 17.91 10.02
CA ARG A 385 -13.28 18.98 10.37
C ARG A 385 -13.69 18.98 11.86
N VAL A 386 -13.71 17.82 12.51
CA VAL A 386 -14.00 17.71 13.95
C VAL A 386 -12.76 18.04 14.80
N MET A 387 -11.56 17.63 14.38
CA MET A 387 -10.30 18.06 15.01
C MET A 387 -10.21 19.60 15.05
N LYS A 388 -10.50 20.27 13.92
CA LYS A 388 -10.45 21.74 13.81
C LYS A 388 -11.42 22.52 14.68
N LYS A 389 -12.41 21.86 15.32
CA LYS A 389 -13.27 22.49 16.34
C LYS A 389 -12.61 22.57 17.72
N LEU A 390 -11.58 21.76 17.98
CA LEU A 390 -10.85 21.72 19.25
C LEU A 390 -9.48 22.39 19.18
N ASP A 391 -8.88 22.49 17.98
CA ASP A 391 -7.60 23.14 17.71
C ASP A 391 -7.53 23.47 16.22
N GLU A 392 -7.43 24.74 15.84
CA GLU A 392 -7.51 25.18 14.43
C GLU A 392 -6.37 24.60 13.57
N ASP A 393 -5.22 24.36 14.20
CA ASP A 393 -4.01 23.77 13.61
C ASP A 393 -4.00 22.22 13.63
N ALA A 394 -5.05 21.55 14.15
CA ALA A 394 -5.12 20.08 14.17
C ALA A 394 -5.84 19.50 12.93
N PRO A 395 -5.42 18.33 12.41
CA PRO A 395 -4.22 17.58 12.81
C PRO A 395 -2.94 18.32 12.43
N HIS A 396 -1.94 18.23 13.32
CA HIS A 396 -0.63 18.86 13.15
C HIS A 396 0.25 18.08 12.16
N GLU A 397 -0.06 16.80 11.94
CA GLU A 397 0.47 15.96 10.86
C GLU A 397 -0.64 15.04 10.35
N VAL A 398 -0.86 15.02 9.04
CA VAL A 398 -1.61 13.95 8.34
C VAL A 398 -0.59 13.03 7.67
N MET A 399 -0.38 11.87 8.31
CA MET A 399 0.64 10.89 7.94
C MET A 399 0.01 9.76 7.11
N LEU A 400 0.28 9.73 5.81
CA LEU A 400 -0.08 8.58 4.98
C LEU A 400 0.91 7.43 5.20
N THR A 401 0.41 6.24 5.47
CA THR A 401 1.20 5.00 5.42
C THR A 401 1.03 4.33 4.07
N LEU A 402 2.13 4.01 3.39
CA LEU A 402 2.19 3.30 2.11
C LEU A 402 3.04 2.04 2.23
N ASP A 403 2.83 1.09 1.33
CA ASP A 403 3.55 -0.18 1.26
C ASP A 403 4.42 -0.23 0.00
N ALA A 404 5.74 -0.35 0.18
CA ALA A 404 6.71 -0.35 -0.91
C ALA A 404 6.63 -1.57 -1.85
N SER A 405 5.91 -2.63 -1.46
CA SER A 405 5.66 -3.76 -2.36
C SER A 405 4.60 -3.46 -3.42
N THR A 406 3.75 -2.45 -3.22
CA THR A 406 2.56 -2.20 -4.05
C THR A 406 2.82 -1.37 -5.32
N GLY A 407 4.04 -0.86 -5.51
CA GLY A 407 4.44 -0.14 -6.73
C GLY A 407 3.53 1.05 -7.05
N GLN A 408 3.11 1.18 -8.30
CA GLN A 408 2.22 2.28 -8.75
C GLN A 408 0.89 2.39 -7.97
N ASN A 409 0.41 1.35 -7.28
CA ASN A 409 -0.76 1.45 -6.41
C ASN A 409 -0.54 2.35 -5.18
N ALA A 410 0.72 2.58 -4.77
CA ALA A 410 1.04 3.56 -3.74
C ALA A 410 0.86 5.00 -4.24
N ILE A 411 1.08 5.24 -5.54
CA ILE A 411 0.94 6.55 -6.19
C ILE A 411 -0.54 6.95 -6.30
N SER A 412 -1.40 6.04 -6.77
CA SER A 412 -2.84 6.29 -6.88
C SER A 412 -3.49 6.50 -5.50
N GLN A 413 -3.02 5.79 -4.47
CA GLN A 413 -3.39 6.05 -3.07
C GLN A 413 -2.90 7.42 -2.60
N ALA A 414 -1.62 7.76 -2.78
CA ALA A 414 -1.06 9.03 -2.35
C ALA A 414 -1.83 10.24 -2.90
N LYS A 415 -2.18 10.19 -4.19
CA LYS A 415 -3.05 11.17 -4.84
C LYS A 415 -4.42 11.28 -4.15
N LEU A 416 -5.15 10.16 -4.03
CA LEU A 416 -6.50 10.13 -3.48
C LEU A 416 -6.57 10.65 -2.03
N PHE A 417 -5.63 10.24 -1.17
CA PHE A 417 -5.58 10.71 0.22
C PHE A 417 -5.13 12.18 0.31
N HIS A 418 -4.26 12.67 -0.58
CA HIS A 418 -3.88 14.09 -0.62
C HIS A 418 -5.03 14.99 -1.07
N GLU A 419 -5.76 14.61 -2.12
CA GLU A 419 -6.96 15.31 -2.60
C GLU A 419 -8.09 15.34 -1.55
N ALA A 420 -8.19 14.31 -0.69
CA ALA A 420 -9.23 14.22 0.31
C ALA A 420 -8.98 15.02 1.60
N VAL A 421 -7.75 15.00 2.14
CA VAL A 421 -7.43 15.58 3.47
C VAL A 421 -6.17 16.44 3.55
N GLY A 422 -5.37 16.55 2.49
CA GLY A 422 -4.13 17.33 2.50
C GLY A 422 -3.03 16.67 3.35
N LEU A 423 -2.29 15.73 2.75
CA LEU A 423 -1.20 15.03 3.41
C LEU A 423 -0.01 15.95 3.71
N THR A 424 0.56 15.84 4.90
CA THR A 424 1.75 16.60 5.33
C THR A 424 2.98 15.74 5.54
N GLY A 425 2.82 14.42 5.65
CA GLY A 425 3.92 13.46 5.78
C GLY A 425 3.57 12.08 5.21
N ILE A 426 4.61 11.35 4.80
CA ILE A 426 4.50 9.96 4.31
C ILE A 426 5.41 9.05 5.14
N THR A 427 4.89 7.88 5.51
CA THR A 427 5.66 6.72 5.98
C THR A 427 5.56 5.61 4.93
N LEU A 428 6.70 5.16 4.40
CA LEU A 428 6.75 4.04 3.46
C LEU A 428 7.23 2.77 4.20
N THR A 429 6.49 1.66 4.10
CA THR A 429 6.75 0.42 4.87
C THR A 429 7.14 -0.75 3.95
N LYS A 430 7.61 -1.86 4.56
CA LYS A 430 8.00 -3.12 3.89
C LYS A 430 9.10 -2.99 2.83
N LEU A 431 10.00 -2.01 2.95
CA LEU A 431 11.13 -1.86 2.02
C LEU A 431 12.10 -3.05 2.06
N ASP A 432 12.10 -3.79 3.16
CA ASP A 432 12.78 -5.08 3.37
C ASP A 432 12.18 -6.26 2.60
N GLY A 433 10.87 -6.19 2.29
CA GLY A 433 10.17 -7.26 1.58
C GLY A 433 10.39 -7.25 0.06
N THR A 434 10.75 -6.11 -0.52
CA THR A 434 10.48 -5.81 -1.95
C THR A 434 11.71 -5.52 -2.81
N ALA A 435 11.62 -5.89 -4.10
CA ALA A 435 12.53 -5.43 -5.17
C ALA A 435 12.02 -4.15 -5.89
N LYS A 436 10.77 -3.75 -5.62
CA LYS A 436 10.03 -2.61 -6.21
C LYS A 436 10.22 -1.30 -5.44
N GLY A 437 11.33 -1.16 -4.71
CA GLY A 437 11.58 0.00 -3.85
C GLY A 437 11.79 1.33 -4.60
N GLY A 438 11.77 1.35 -5.94
CA GLY A 438 11.82 2.56 -6.76
C GLY A 438 10.62 3.49 -6.56
N VAL A 439 9.49 2.98 -6.07
CA VAL A 439 8.28 3.76 -5.76
C VAL A 439 8.53 4.95 -4.82
N ILE A 440 9.57 4.89 -3.99
CA ILE A 440 9.98 6.01 -3.12
C ILE A 440 10.34 7.28 -3.92
N PHE A 441 10.89 7.10 -5.13
CA PHE A 441 11.31 8.21 -5.99
C PHE A 441 10.10 8.87 -6.66
N SER A 442 9.13 8.10 -7.18
CA SER A 442 7.92 8.66 -7.79
C SER A 442 7.00 9.32 -6.75
N VAL A 443 6.89 8.76 -5.54
CA VAL A 443 6.19 9.41 -4.41
C VAL A 443 6.85 10.74 -4.06
N ALA A 444 8.18 10.76 -3.90
CA ALA A 444 8.92 11.99 -3.60
C ALA A 444 8.79 13.04 -4.71
N ASP A 445 8.75 12.59 -5.97
CA ASP A 445 8.75 13.44 -7.13
C ASP A 445 7.40 14.11 -7.43
N GLN A 446 6.35 13.31 -7.56
CA GLN A 446 5.04 13.79 -8.02
C GLN A 446 4.32 14.64 -6.98
N PHE A 447 4.49 14.34 -5.69
CA PHE A 447 3.73 15.00 -4.61
C PHE A 447 4.54 16.03 -3.83
N GLY A 448 5.87 15.90 -3.74
CA GLY A 448 6.71 16.77 -2.91
C GLY A 448 6.41 16.73 -1.40
N ILE A 449 5.57 15.79 -0.95
CA ILE A 449 5.22 15.61 0.47
C ILE A 449 6.44 15.01 1.19
N PRO A 450 6.86 15.55 2.36
CA PRO A 450 7.94 15.00 3.15
C PRO A 450 7.79 13.50 3.44
N ILE A 451 8.82 12.72 3.10
CA ILE A 451 8.94 11.34 3.58
C ILE A 451 9.51 11.45 4.99
N ARG A 452 8.72 11.08 5.98
CA ARG A 452 9.03 11.23 7.41
C ARG A 452 9.74 10.00 7.94
N TYR A 453 9.28 8.82 7.53
CA TYR A 453 9.78 7.53 8.00
C TYR A 453 9.85 6.48 6.89
N ILE A 454 10.78 5.54 7.06
CA ILE A 454 10.83 4.28 6.30
C ILE A 454 10.78 3.08 7.25
N GLY A 455 9.99 2.07 6.89
CA GLY A 455 9.88 0.79 7.58
C GLY A 455 10.68 -0.28 6.85
N VAL A 456 11.70 -0.82 7.52
CA VAL A 456 12.73 -1.71 6.97
C VAL A 456 12.84 -3.03 7.75
N GLY A 457 11.71 -3.52 8.27
CA GLY A 457 11.60 -4.73 9.07
C GLY A 457 10.46 -4.68 10.09
N GLU A 458 10.23 -5.82 10.74
CA GLU A 458 9.16 -5.98 11.74
C GLU A 458 9.50 -5.39 13.11
N GLY A 459 10.78 -5.32 13.49
CA GLY A 459 11.24 -4.86 14.80
C GLY A 459 10.85 -3.43 15.14
N ILE A 460 10.73 -3.10 16.42
CA ILE A 460 10.30 -1.77 16.87
C ILE A 460 11.30 -0.70 16.42
N GLU A 461 12.58 -1.05 16.40
CA GLU A 461 13.67 -0.22 15.91
C GLU A 461 13.78 -0.19 14.37
N ASP A 462 12.96 -0.92 13.62
CA ASP A 462 13.03 -0.98 12.15
C ASP A 462 12.08 0.01 11.45
N LEU A 463 11.37 0.85 12.22
CA LEU A 463 10.84 2.13 11.71
C LEU A 463 11.89 3.22 11.94
N ARG A 464 12.29 3.93 10.89
CA ARG A 464 13.39 4.90 10.94
C ARG A 464 12.96 6.26 10.40
N PRO A 465 13.31 7.39 11.06
CA PRO A 465 13.23 8.70 10.43
C PRO A 465 13.98 8.67 9.11
N PHE A 466 13.36 9.19 8.06
CA PHE A 466 13.95 9.18 6.73
C PHE A 466 15.18 10.11 6.67
N LYS A 467 16.16 9.71 5.86
CA LYS A 467 17.39 10.44 5.55
C LYS A 467 17.75 10.14 4.10
N ALA A 468 17.67 11.13 3.21
CA ALA A 468 17.91 10.93 1.78
C ALA A 468 19.34 10.43 1.52
N ALA A 469 20.34 11.04 2.17
CA ALA A 469 21.75 10.64 2.05
C ALA A 469 21.99 9.20 2.52
N ASP A 470 21.54 8.82 3.73
CA ASP A 470 21.73 7.46 4.26
C ASP A 470 21.02 6.41 3.38
N PHE A 471 19.85 6.74 2.82
CA PHE A 471 19.11 5.87 1.90
C PHE A 471 19.82 5.70 0.55
N ILE A 472 20.28 6.80 -0.07
CA ILE A 472 21.04 6.78 -1.33
C ILE A 472 22.38 6.06 -1.16
N GLU A 473 23.10 6.27 -0.06
CA GLU A 473 24.35 5.55 0.23
C GLU A 473 24.12 4.06 0.52
N ALA A 474 22.98 3.67 1.10
CA ALA A 474 22.64 2.26 1.27
C ALA A 474 22.25 1.61 -0.06
N LEU A 475 21.47 2.30 -0.90
CA LEU A 475 21.01 1.83 -2.20
C LEU A 475 22.17 1.68 -3.20
N PHE A 476 23.02 2.71 -3.33
CA PHE A 476 24.18 2.72 -4.22
C PHE A 476 25.45 2.13 -3.55
N ALA A 477 25.29 1.38 -2.45
CA ALA A 477 26.38 0.63 -1.86
C ALA A 477 26.83 -0.50 -2.80
N ARG A 478 28.14 -0.57 -3.08
CA ARG A 478 28.76 -1.77 -3.63
C ARG A 478 28.70 -2.92 -2.61
N GLU A 479 28.69 -4.14 -3.13
CA GLU A 479 28.96 -5.35 -2.34
C GLU A 479 30.48 -5.55 -2.23
N GLU A 480 30.92 -6.21 -1.15
CA GLU A 480 32.31 -6.53 -0.83
C GLU A 480 32.59 -8.02 -1.03
#